data_AF-A0A2P6QLF0-F1
#
_entry.id   AF-A0A2P6QLF0-F1
#
_cell.length_a   1.000
_cell.length_b   1.000
_cell.length_c   1.000
_cell.angle_alpha   90.00
_cell.angle_beta   90.00
_cell.angle_gamma   90.00
#
_symmetry.space_group_name_H-M   'P 1'
#
loop_
_entity.id
_entity.type
_entity.pdbx_description
1 polymer ?
#
loop_
_entity_poly.entity_id
_entity_poly.type
_entity_poly.pdbx_seq_one_letter_code
_entity_poly.pdbx_strand_id
1 'polypeptide(L)'
;MSRSTKSRKIRNSSPYISNRLQFSFLINCQNFFKNLHLEFTMKQADDRISSNLHRALNLNSKSCSSQNRKLHLVLDLDHTLLHSTELDHVTPQEEYLKTKTDDHSLEGDVFMDSAMITKLRPFVRTFLKEASHMFEMHIYTTGNRAYALRMAELLDPEQEYFFTSSSRVISCNDHSSRGQKKCLDLVRGCEDSNVLILDDTREAWTKENQDNLIVIRRYYFFKYSSQTMCFNNRKSLAELKTDENDYLEHILQLLKQVHSMFFVHKLPNKNHFGNDVRQVLKTLRKRELGAICSTRVDAPSVTHVVATNTRTKNSLLAVKNKKLLVRQEWIESASYMWEKQPEHKFLVPTTETYINCD
;
A
#
# COMPACT_ATOMS: atom_id res chain seq x y z
N MET A 1 27.17 -43.26 42.50
CA MET A 1 27.61 -43.54 41.10
C MET A 1 26.64 -44.51 40.45
N SER A 2 25.80 -44.01 39.54
CA SER A 2 24.85 -44.73 38.64
C SER A 2 23.97 -43.63 38.03
N ARG A 3 23.62 -43.51 36.74
CA ARG A 3 23.45 -44.43 35.60
C ARG A 3 23.38 -43.54 34.34
N SER A 4 24.06 -43.91 33.25
CA SER A 4 23.49 -44.51 32.04
C SER A 4 22.84 -43.56 31.01
N THR A 5 23.62 -43.28 29.96
CA THR A 5 23.33 -43.12 28.52
C THR A 5 21.90 -43.17 27.98
N LYS A 6 21.57 -42.22 27.08
CA LYS A 6 21.10 -42.53 25.70
C LYS A 6 21.21 -41.33 24.75
N SER A 7 21.80 -41.60 23.58
CA SER A 7 21.97 -40.73 22.42
C SER A 7 20.65 -40.50 21.67
N ARG A 8 20.44 -39.30 21.12
CA ARG A 8 19.62 -39.05 19.91
C ARG A 8 20.09 -37.77 19.19
N LYS A 9 20.68 -37.95 18.00
CA LYS A 9 20.80 -36.96 16.93
C LYS A 9 19.40 -36.54 16.46
N ILE A 10 19.14 -35.25 16.28
CA ILE A 10 18.27 -34.73 15.20
C ILE A 10 18.89 -33.42 14.68
N ARG A 11 19.08 -33.37 13.35
CA ARG A 11 19.48 -32.21 12.56
C ARG A 11 18.27 -31.30 12.27
N ASN A 12 18.58 -30.11 11.78
CA ASN A 12 17.83 -29.29 10.80
C ASN A 12 17.07 -28.07 11.33
N SER A 13 17.67 -26.91 11.08
CA SER A 13 17.16 -25.83 10.21
C SER A 13 15.64 -25.69 10.07
N SER A 14 15.11 -24.53 10.44
CA SER A 14 13.86 -24.01 9.89
C SER A 14 14.15 -22.70 9.15
N PRO A 15 14.06 -22.70 7.80
CA PRO A 15 14.05 -21.47 7.01
C PRO A 15 12.63 -20.91 6.97
N TYR A 16 12.54 -19.58 6.88
CA TYR A 16 11.33 -18.84 6.54
C TYR A 16 10.66 -19.45 5.29
N ILE A 17 9.52 -20.12 5.49
CA ILE A 17 8.69 -20.60 4.39
C ILE A 17 7.82 -19.43 3.92
N SER A 18 8.14 -18.94 2.73
CA SER A 18 7.29 -18.14 1.87
C SER A 18 5.91 -18.80 1.72
N ASN A 19 4.88 -18.23 2.37
CA ASN A 19 3.48 -18.57 2.13
C ASN A 19 3.01 -17.95 0.80
N ARG A 20 3.40 -18.54 -0.32
CA ARG A 20 2.77 -18.30 -1.62
C ARG A 20 1.49 -19.13 -1.68
N LEU A 21 0.36 -18.54 -1.29
CA LEU A 21 -0.94 -19.19 -1.38
C LEU A 21 -1.59 -18.87 -2.74
N GLN A 22 -1.75 -19.90 -3.58
CA GLN A 22 -2.58 -19.84 -4.79
C GLN A 22 -4.06 -19.84 -4.40
N PHE A 23 -4.86 -18.89 -4.89
CA PHE A 23 -6.30 -18.83 -4.60
C PHE A 23 -7.15 -18.68 -5.86
N SER A 24 -7.98 -19.68 -6.16
CA SER A 24 -9.04 -19.55 -7.17
C SER A 24 -10.33 -18.99 -6.54
N PHE A 25 -10.79 -17.89 -7.11
CA PHE A 25 -12.04 -17.19 -6.89
C PHE A 25 -12.99 -17.37 -8.07
N LEU A 26 -14.22 -16.91 -7.87
CA LEU A 26 -15.20 -16.81 -8.92
C LEU A 26 -15.78 -15.41 -8.93
N ILE A 27 -15.38 -14.64 -9.93
CA ILE A 27 -15.95 -13.34 -10.16
C ILE A 27 -17.08 -13.52 -11.17
N ASN A 28 -18.31 -13.71 -10.68
CA ASN A 28 -19.48 -13.49 -11.52
C ASN A 28 -19.78 -11.99 -11.56
N CYS A 29 -18.90 -11.23 -12.21
CA CYS A 29 -19.16 -9.84 -12.56
C CYS A 29 -19.64 -9.79 -14.01
N GLN A 30 -20.93 -10.00 -14.24
CA GLN A 30 -21.52 -9.70 -15.55
C GLN A 30 -21.46 -8.19 -15.91
N ASN A 31 -20.91 -7.31 -15.07
CA ASN A 31 -20.78 -5.88 -15.40
C ASN A 31 -19.46 -5.18 -15.01
N PHE A 32 -18.43 -5.86 -14.50
CA PHE A 32 -17.18 -5.19 -14.11
C PHE A 32 -16.06 -5.27 -15.18
N PHE A 33 -16.19 -6.15 -16.16
CA PHE A 33 -15.23 -6.34 -17.26
C PHE A 33 -15.90 -6.27 -18.65
N LYS A 34 -16.71 -5.24 -18.92
CA LYS A 34 -17.35 -5.11 -20.24
C LYS A 34 -16.39 -4.87 -21.42
N ASN A 35 -15.09 -4.71 -21.20
CA ASN A 35 -14.12 -4.50 -22.28
C ASN A 35 -12.78 -5.22 -22.05
N LEU A 36 -12.77 -6.56 -21.96
CA LEU A 36 -11.55 -7.31 -22.34
C LEU A 36 -11.88 -8.75 -22.72
N HIS A 37 -12.03 -8.97 -24.03
CA HIS A 37 -12.05 -10.29 -24.65
C HIS A 37 -10.61 -10.82 -24.66
N LEU A 38 -10.20 -11.60 -23.65
CA LEU A 38 -8.95 -12.37 -23.71
C LEU A 38 -9.12 -13.72 -23.00
N GLU A 39 -9.26 -14.77 -23.80
CA GLU A 39 -9.06 -16.16 -23.38
C GLU A 39 -7.59 -16.35 -23.00
N PHE A 40 -7.32 -16.81 -21.78
CA PHE A 40 -6.04 -17.49 -21.50
C PHE A 40 -6.27 -18.67 -20.55
N THR A 41 -5.97 -19.86 -21.08
CA THR A 41 -5.70 -21.06 -20.28
C THR A 41 -4.22 -21.02 -19.92
N MET A 42 -3.87 -20.96 -18.63
CA MET A 42 -2.49 -21.21 -18.20
C MET A 42 -2.48 -22.39 -17.21
N LYS A 43 -1.93 -23.51 -17.71
CA LYS A 43 -1.41 -24.63 -16.92
C LYS A 43 -0.43 -24.10 -15.88
N GLN A 44 -0.41 -24.76 -14.72
CA GLN A 44 0.60 -24.73 -13.64
C GLN A 44 1.55 -23.52 -13.63
N ALA A 45 1.43 -22.68 -12.60
CA ALA A 45 2.39 -21.62 -12.32
C ALA A 45 3.82 -22.20 -12.29
N ASP A 46 4.60 -21.85 -13.30
CA ASP A 46 5.95 -22.36 -13.52
C ASP A 46 6.94 -21.54 -12.66
N ASP A 47 7.65 -22.20 -11.74
CA ASP A 47 8.72 -21.62 -10.91
C ASP A 47 9.85 -20.97 -11.75
N ARG A 48 9.90 -21.27 -13.06
CA ARG A 48 10.77 -20.61 -14.03
C ARG A 48 10.45 -19.13 -14.26
N ILE A 49 9.23 -18.65 -14.02
CA ILE A 49 8.88 -17.23 -14.25
C ILE A 49 9.42 -16.34 -13.13
N SER A 50 9.37 -16.81 -11.87
CA SER A 50 9.90 -16.06 -10.72
C SER A 50 11.43 -15.93 -10.78
N SER A 51 12.11 -16.99 -11.20
CA SER A 51 13.57 -16.99 -11.41
C SER A 51 13.97 -16.16 -12.63
N ASN A 52 13.20 -16.21 -13.74
CA ASN A 52 13.42 -15.34 -14.89
C ASN A 52 13.14 -13.86 -14.59
N LEU A 53 12.21 -13.54 -13.69
CA LEU A 53 11.96 -12.17 -13.24
C LEU A 53 13.09 -11.65 -12.35
N HIS A 54 13.55 -12.43 -11.36
CA HIS A 54 14.75 -12.08 -10.59
C HIS A 54 15.97 -11.92 -11.49
N ARG A 55 16.11 -12.79 -12.49
CA ARG A 55 17.19 -12.71 -13.49
C ARG A 55 17.03 -11.49 -14.41
N ALA A 56 15.82 -11.14 -14.83
CA ALA A 56 15.55 -9.94 -15.63
C ALA A 56 15.75 -8.64 -14.83
N LEU A 57 15.37 -8.61 -13.54
CA LEU A 57 15.65 -7.50 -12.62
C LEU A 57 17.16 -7.32 -12.42
N ASN A 58 17.92 -8.43 -12.27
CA ASN A 58 19.38 -8.38 -12.15
C ASN A 58 20.09 -8.05 -13.47
N LEU A 59 19.60 -8.52 -14.62
CA LEU A 59 20.17 -8.21 -15.95
C LEU A 59 19.91 -6.76 -16.36
N ASN A 60 18.77 -6.18 -16.00
CA ASN A 60 18.41 -4.79 -16.30
C ASN A 60 19.22 -3.75 -15.51
N SER A 61 19.91 -4.15 -14.44
CA SER A 61 20.87 -3.27 -13.75
C SER A 61 22.09 -2.91 -14.62
N LYS A 62 22.34 -3.66 -15.71
CA LYS A 62 23.56 -3.54 -16.52
C LYS A 62 23.39 -3.04 -17.96
N SER A 63 22.18 -2.82 -18.49
CA SER A 63 22.05 -2.48 -19.94
C SER A 63 21.10 -1.35 -20.36
N CYS A 64 20.58 -0.50 -19.46
CA CYS A 64 19.79 0.67 -19.89
C CYS A 64 20.43 1.97 -19.44
N SER A 65 21.48 2.37 -20.16
CA SER A 65 21.83 3.79 -20.30
C SER A 65 20.69 4.49 -21.03
N SER A 66 19.85 5.23 -20.30
CA SER A 66 18.87 6.15 -20.86
C SER A 66 18.62 7.26 -19.85
N GLN A 67 19.28 8.39 -20.04
CA GLN A 67 18.97 9.62 -19.32
C GLN A 67 17.47 9.91 -19.46
N ASN A 68 16.77 10.00 -18.31
CA ASN A 68 15.33 10.25 -18.12
C ASN A 68 14.31 9.14 -18.44
N ARG A 69 14.32 8.07 -17.63
CA ARG A 69 13.15 7.16 -17.47
C ARG A 69 12.54 7.29 -16.07
N LYS A 70 12.09 8.49 -15.70
CA LYS A 70 11.39 8.71 -14.43
C LYS A 70 9.87 8.73 -14.63
N LEU A 71 9.14 8.15 -13.68
CA LEU A 71 7.70 8.37 -13.49
C LEU A 71 7.51 9.51 -12.48
N HIS A 72 6.26 9.91 -12.21
CA HIS A 72 5.96 10.83 -11.12
C HIS A 72 5.45 10.06 -9.90
N LEU A 73 5.84 10.49 -8.71
CA LEU A 73 5.37 9.94 -7.44
C LEU A 73 4.87 11.07 -6.55
N VAL A 74 3.56 11.10 -6.34
CA VAL A 74 2.92 12.05 -5.41
C VAL A 74 2.82 11.38 -4.04
N LEU A 75 3.29 12.09 -3.02
CA LEU A 75 3.45 11.60 -1.66
C LEU A 75 2.60 12.46 -0.72
N ASP A 76 1.70 11.82 0.01
CA ASP A 76 1.09 12.43 1.18
C ASP A 76 2.08 12.51 2.37
N LEU A 77 1.77 13.34 3.37
CA LEU A 77 2.63 13.52 4.55
C LEU A 77 2.10 12.75 5.77
N ASP A 78 1.00 13.22 6.34
CA ASP A 78 0.49 12.79 7.63
C ASP A 78 -0.04 11.36 7.58
N HIS A 79 0.44 10.51 8.49
CA HIS A 79 0.18 9.07 8.50
C HIS A 79 0.72 8.30 7.27
N THR A 80 1.37 8.99 6.34
CA THR A 80 2.00 8.39 5.16
C THR A 80 3.51 8.28 5.35
N LEU A 81 4.20 9.42 5.42
CA LEU A 81 5.67 9.54 5.56
C LEU A 81 6.11 9.96 6.96
N LEU A 82 5.20 10.53 7.74
CA LEU A 82 5.46 11.04 9.08
C LEU A 82 4.17 11.03 9.91
N HIS A 83 4.30 11.30 11.20
CA HIS A 83 3.16 11.51 12.08
C HIS A 83 3.46 12.72 12.98
N SER A 84 2.57 13.71 12.97
CA SER A 84 2.68 14.92 13.80
C SER A 84 1.54 14.99 14.82
N THR A 85 1.81 15.52 16.01
CA THR A 85 0.79 15.85 17.03
C THR A 85 1.17 17.13 17.77
N GLU A 86 0.17 17.84 18.30
CA GLU A 86 0.41 18.99 19.18
C GLU A 86 1.09 18.54 20.48
N LEU A 87 1.97 19.38 21.03
CA LEU A 87 2.72 19.08 22.26
C LEU A 87 1.81 18.88 23.47
N ASP A 88 0.65 19.54 23.49
CA ASP A 88 -0.38 19.41 24.52
C ASP A 88 -1.10 18.05 24.47
N HIS A 89 -0.99 17.33 23.36
CA HIS A 89 -1.57 16.01 23.15
C HIS A 89 -0.60 14.86 23.44
N VAL A 90 0.66 15.16 23.78
CA VAL A 90 1.67 14.15 24.16
C VAL A 90 1.35 13.61 25.55
N THR A 91 1.28 12.28 25.70
CA THR A 91 0.97 11.67 27.00
C THR A 91 2.17 11.70 27.95
N PRO A 92 1.97 11.59 29.29
CA PRO A 92 3.08 11.50 30.23
C PRO A 92 4.09 10.38 29.92
N GLN A 93 3.62 9.27 29.33
CA GLN A 93 4.46 8.15 28.92
C GLN A 93 5.29 8.44 27.66
N GLU A 94 4.90 9.45 26.88
CA GLU A 94 5.56 9.90 25.64
C GLU A 94 6.50 11.11 25.88
N GLU A 95 6.47 11.74 27.05
CA GLU A 95 7.26 12.94 27.38
C GLU A 95 8.77 12.76 27.21
N TYR A 96 9.29 11.52 27.28
CA TYR A 96 10.70 11.22 27.03
C TYR A 96 11.16 11.61 25.61
N LEU A 97 10.22 11.85 24.69
CA LEU A 97 10.53 12.31 23.33
C LEU A 97 10.88 13.80 23.31
N LYS A 98 10.39 14.59 24.26
CA LYS A 98 10.67 16.04 24.35
C LYS A 98 12.12 16.32 24.72
N THR A 99 12.80 15.39 25.40
CA THR A 99 14.21 15.53 25.79
C THR A 99 15.20 15.02 24.74
N LYS A 100 14.70 14.30 23.71
CA LYS A 100 15.52 13.80 22.60
C LYS A 100 15.69 14.81 21.47
N THR A 101 14.96 15.91 21.48
CA THR A 101 14.93 16.92 20.41
C THR A 101 15.95 18.04 20.57
N ASP A 102 16.67 18.09 21.69
CA ASP A 102 17.76 19.08 21.92
C ASP A 102 19.05 18.71 21.18
N ASP A 103 19.12 17.52 20.58
CA ASP A 103 20.19 17.17 19.66
C ASP A 103 19.87 17.77 18.29
N HIS A 104 20.56 18.86 17.94
CA HIS A 104 20.45 19.53 16.63
C HIS A 104 20.96 18.67 15.44
N SER A 105 21.10 17.36 15.64
CA SER A 105 21.51 16.43 14.59
C SER A 105 20.36 16.24 13.59
N LEU A 106 20.65 16.49 12.31
CA LEU A 106 19.75 16.17 11.19
C LEU A 106 19.53 14.65 11.03
N GLU A 107 20.26 13.84 11.81
CA GLU A 107 20.17 12.37 11.86
C GLU A 107 19.00 11.86 12.71
N GLY A 108 18.40 12.72 13.55
CA GLY A 108 17.21 12.38 14.32
C GLY A 108 15.99 12.05 13.46
N ASP A 109 15.02 11.36 14.05
CA ASP A 109 13.74 11.05 13.42
C ASP A 109 12.52 11.62 14.17
N VAL A 110 12.75 12.33 15.28
CA VAL A 110 11.75 13.09 16.04
C VAL A 110 12.17 14.54 16.10
N PHE A 111 11.26 15.44 15.74
CA PHE A 111 11.50 16.87 15.62
C PHE A 111 10.45 17.65 16.36
N MET A 112 10.86 18.75 17.00
CA MET A 112 9.95 19.70 17.63
C MET A 112 9.98 21.00 16.83
N ASP A 113 8.80 21.50 16.48
CA ASP A 113 8.66 22.78 15.77
C ASP A 113 7.42 23.50 16.29
N SER A 114 7.63 24.70 16.86
CA SER A 114 6.56 25.48 17.50
C SER A 114 5.79 24.65 18.55
N ALA A 115 4.47 24.49 18.40
CA ALA A 115 3.62 23.72 19.30
C ALA A 115 3.43 22.25 18.86
N MET A 116 4.26 21.75 17.93
CA MET A 116 4.12 20.40 17.35
C MET A 116 5.35 19.54 17.63
N ILE A 117 5.12 18.24 17.78
CA ILE A 117 6.14 17.20 17.69
C ILE A 117 5.83 16.30 16.50
N THR A 118 6.86 16.02 15.70
CA THR A 118 6.77 15.23 14.46
C THR A 118 7.72 14.06 14.54
N LYS A 119 7.23 12.87 14.22
CA LYS A 119 8.01 11.65 14.02
C LYS A 119 8.05 11.32 12.53
N LEU A 120 9.25 11.22 11.97
CA LEU A 120 9.45 10.67 10.62
C LEU A 120 9.24 9.16 10.65
N ARG A 121 8.53 8.62 9.65
CA ARG A 121 8.31 7.18 9.55
C ARG A 121 9.64 6.47 9.31
N PRO A 122 9.89 5.32 9.97
CA PRO A 122 11.13 4.57 9.77
C PRO A 122 11.43 4.32 8.28
N PHE A 123 12.70 4.42 7.91
CA PHE A 123 13.21 4.25 6.54
C PHE A 123 12.86 5.37 5.54
N VAL A 124 12.15 6.44 5.93
CA VAL A 124 11.65 7.45 4.96
C VAL A 124 12.75 8.16 4.16
N ARG A 125 13.88 8.55 4.76
CA ARG A 125 14.96 9.24 4.03
C ARG A 125 15.58 8.33 2.97
N THR A 126 15.87 7.08 3.34
CA THR A 126 16.37 6.06 2.40
C THR A 126 15.35 5.75 1.31
N PHE A 127 14.06 5.67 1.67
CA PHE A 127 12.96 5.52 0.72
C PHE A 127 12.97 6.65 -0.32
N LEU A 128 13.03 7.91 0.12
CA LEU A 128 13.04 9.08 -0.77
C LEU A 128 14.27 9.07 -1.68
N LYS A 129 15.46 8.85 -1.11
CA LYS A 129 16.72 8.75 -1.86
C LYS A 129 16.64 7.68 -2.96
N GLU A 130 16.22 6.47 -2.62
CA GLU A 130 16.10 5.37 -3.57
C GLU A 130 15.00 5.59 -4.62
N ALA A 131 13.86 6.15 -4.20
CA ALA A 131 12.76 6.49 -5.10
C ALA A 131 13.16 7.59 -6.08
N SER A 132 14.01 8.54 -5.68
CA SER A 132 14.46 9.66 -6.52
C SER A 132 15.15 9.20 -7.81
N HIS A 133 15.77 8.02 -7.83
CA HIS A 133 16.38 7.45 -9.03
C HIS A 133 15.35 7.07 -10.11
N MET A 134 14.12 6.75 -9.70
CA MET A 134 13.05 6.24 -10.57
C MET A 134 11.89 7.23 -10.72
N PHE A 135 11.76 8.18 -9.81
CA PHE A 135 10.61 9.07 -9.71
C PHE A 135 11.01 10.53 -9.57
N GLU A 136 10.28 11.40 -10.23
CA GLU A 136 10.18 12.81 -9.84
C GLU A 136 9.08 12.94 -8.79
N MET A 137 9.48 13.35 -7.58
CA MET A 137 8.62 13.28 -6.40
C MET A 137 7.96 14.61 -6.09
N HIS A 138 6.69 14.54 -5.67
CA HIS A 138 5.87 15.68 -5.27
C HIS A 138 5.27 15.42 -3.90
N ILE A 139 5.19 16.43 -3.05
CA ILE A 139 4.38 16.39 -1.82
C ILE A 139 2.99 16.92 -2.15
N TYR A 140 1.95 16.23 -1.70
CA TYR A 140 0.58 16.72 -1.73
C TYR A 140 -0.14 16.37 -0.42
N THR A 141 -0.29 17.36 0.45
CA THR A 141 -0.94 17.22 1.76
C THR A 141 -2.23 18.03 1.87
N THR A 142 -3.15 17.61 2.74
CA THR A 142 -4.27 18.43 3.21
C THR A 142 -3.88 19.44 4.29
N GLY A 143 -2.64 19.40 4.78
CA GLY A 143 -2.06 20.41 5.65
C GLY A 143 -1.88 21.76 4.96
N ASN A 144 -1.74 22.83 5.75
CA ASN A 144 -1.49 24.16 5.22
C ASN A 144 -0.08 24.30 4.62
N ARG A 145 0.14 25.35 3.84
CA ARG A 145 1.40 25.59 3.11
C ARG A 145 2.62 25.69 4.03
N ALA A 146 2.50 26.40 5.14
CA ALA A 146 3.59 26.58 6.10
C ALA A 146 4.02 25.23 6.70
N TYR A 147 3.04 24.42 7.10
CA TYR A 147 3.26 23.05 7.57
C TYR A 147 3.91 22.18 6.48
N ALA A 148 3.36 22.20 5.26
CA ALA A 148 3.87 21.39 4.15
C ALA A 148 5.34 21.69 3.82
N LEU A 149 5.72 22.98 3.79
CA LEU A 149 7.10 23.41 3.56
C LEU A 149 8.01 22.98 4.70
N ARG A 150 7.58 23.16 5.95
CA ARG A 150 8.37 22.75 7.12
C ARG A 150 8.61 21.24 7.12
N MET A 151 7.59 20.44 6.85
CA MET A 151 7.73 18.98 6.79
C MET A 151 8.61 18.54 5.61
N ALA A 152 8.52 19.24 4.47
CA ALA A 152 9.38 18.98 3.33
C ALA A 152 10.86 19.24 3.68
N GLU A 153 11.19 20.32 4.40
CA GLU A 153 12.56 20.58 4.88
C GLU A 153 13.07 19.49 5.82
N LEU A 154 12.19 18.99 6.72
CA LEU A 154 12.55 17.87 7.59
C LEU A 154 12.83 16.61 6.78
N LEU A 155 12.08 16.32 5.71
CA LEU A 155 12.24 15.14 4.88
C LEU A 155 13.42 15.23 3.90
N ASP A 156 13.68 16.42 3.37
CA ASP A 156 14.64 16.75 2.30
C ASP A 156 15.53 17.94 2.72
N PRO A 157 16.43 17.74 3.70
CA PRO A 157 17.24 18.82 4.26
C PRO A 157 18.24 19.41 3.25
N GLU A 158 18.66 18.60 2.28
CA GLU A 158 19.57 19.02 1.20
C GLU A 158 18.81 19.63 0.00
N GLN A 159 17.47 19.67 0.06
CA GLN A 159 16.61 20.28 -0.96
C GLN A 159 16.74 19.65 -2.36
N GLU A 160 17.10 18.36 -2.43
CA GLU A 160 17.34 17.64 -3.67
C GLU A 160 16.04 17.24 -4.38
N TYR A 161 14.96 17.05 -3.63
CA TYR A 161 13.76 16.33 -4.08
C TYR A 161 12.54 17.21 -4.27
N PHE A 162 12.28 18.18 -3.39
CA PHE A 162 11.00 18.93 -3.41
C PHE A 162 11.15 20.42 -3.72
N PHE A 163 12.34 20.99 -3.47
CA PHE A 163 12.60 22.44 -3.53
C PHE A 163 13.31 22.91 -4.80
N THR A 164 13.21 22.15 -5.89
CA THR A 164 13.76 22.57 -7.18
C THR A 164 13.05 23.81 -7.74
N SER A 165 13.49 24.32 -8.90
CA SER A 165 13.05 25.59 -9.52
C SER A 165 11.52 25.81 -9.63
N SER A 166 10.72 24.74 -9.59
CA SER A 166 9.27 24.79 -9.53
C SER A 166 8.74 23.96 -8.34
N SER A 167 8.96 24.44 -7.10
CA SER A 167 8.55 23.80 -5.82
C SER A 167 7.44 22.75 -5.98
N ARG A 168 7.79 21.48 -5.77
CA ARG A 168 6.91 20.32 -5.96
C ARG A 168 6.13 19.99 -4.69
N VAL A 169 5.67 21.01 -3.99
CA VAL A 169 4.92 20.88 -2.74
C VAL A 169 3.55 21.51 -2.96
N ILE A 170 2.50 20.73 -2.78
CA ILE A 170 1.09 21.13 -2.92
C ILE A 170 0.43 20.97 -1.55
N SER A 171 -0.32 21.98 -1.14
CA SER A 171 -0.96 22.10 0.17
C SER A 171 -2.45 22.39 0.02
N CYS A 172 -3.18 22.41 1.13
CA CYS A 172 -4.59 22.75 1.06
C CYS A 172 -4.87 24.21 0.66
N ASN A 173 -3.88 25.09 0.78
CA ASN A 173 -3.97 26.48 0.35
C ASN A 173 -3.95 26.63 -1.19
N ASP A 174 -3.51 25.61 -1.92
CA ASP A 174 -3.44 25.62 -3.38
C ASP A 174 -4.77 25.21 -4.03
N HIS A 175 -5.74 24.76 -3.23
CA HIS A 175 -7.09 24.45 -3.69
C HIS A 175 -7.91 25.72 -3.96
N SER A 176 -8.76 25.66 -4.99
CA SER A 176 -9.67 26.77 -5.29
C SER A 176 -10.77 26.96 -4.23
N SER A 177 -11.04 25.95 -3.40
CA SER A 177 -12.03 26.01 -2.32
C SER A 177 -11.63 25.14 -1.12
N ARG A 178 -12.08 25.55 0.07
CA ARG A 178 -11.84 24.81 1.32
C ARG A 178 -12.56 23.47 1.28
N GLY A 179 -11.87 22.40 1.67
CA GLY A 179 -12.44 21.05 1.74
C GLY A 179 -12.51 20.32 0.40
N GLN A 180 -11.87 20.87 -0.65
CA GLN A 180 -11.72 20.18 -1.92
C GLN A 180 -10.88 18.90 -1.74
N LYS A 181 -11.24 17.85 -2.49
CA LYS A 181 -10.43 16.63 -2.59
C LYS A 181 -9.15 16.89 -3.38
N LYS A 182 -8.09 16.14 -3.09
CA LYS A 182 -6.86 16.11 -3.88
C LYS A 182 -7.15 15.65 -5.31
N CYS A 183 -6.55 16.34 -6.28
CA CYS A 183 -6.69 16.07 -7.72
C CYS A 183 -5.34 16.26 -8.43
N LEU A 184 -5.04 15.41 -9.42
CA LEU A 184 -3.79 15.50 -10.18
C LEU A 184 -3.68 16.77 -11.06
N ASP A 185 -4.77 17.53 -11.26
CA ASP A 185 -4.74 18.80 -12.00
C ASP A 185 -3.75 19.83 -11.44
N LEU A 186 -3.46 19.77 -10.13
CA LEU A 186 -2.49 20.65 -9.47
C LEU A 186 -1.05 20.14 -9.58
N VAL A 187 -0.84 18.89 -10.00
CA VAL A 187 0.48 18.30 -10.23
C VAL A 187 0.90 18.66 -11.64
N ARG A 188 1.75 19.69 -11.76
CA ARG A 188 2.13 20.23 -13.06
C ARG A 188 3.12 19.34 -13.80
N GLY A 189 3.00 19.30 -15.13
CA GLY A 189 4.00 18.68 -16.01
C GLY A 189 3.88 17.16 -16.13
N CYS A 190 2.80 16.55 -15.64
CA CYS A 190 2.57 15.12 -15.71
C CYS A 190 1.25 14.77 -16.39
N GLU A 191 1.22 13.59 -17.01
CA GLU A 191 -0.01 12.91 -17.42
C GLU A 191 -0.37 11.85 -16.38
N ASP A 192 -1.65 11.70 -16.02
CA ASP A 192 -2.14 10.68 -15.08
C ASP A 192 -1.62 9.26 -15.40
N SER A 193 -1.39 8.96 -16.67
CA SER A 193 -0.83 7.68 -17.15
C SER A 193 0.56 7.37 -16.57
N ASN A 194 1.28 8.37 -16.05
CA ASN A 194 2.66 8.28 -15.57
C ASN A 194 2.81 8.66 -14.09
N VAL A 195 1.69 8.89 -13.37
CA VAL A 195 1.69 9.35 -11.96
C VAL A 195 1.24 8.24 -11.02
N LEU A 196 2.08 7.91 -10.03
CA LEU A 196 1.68 7.11 -8.89
C LEU A 196 1.39 8.01 -7.70
N ILE A 197 0.38 7.65 -6.90
CA ILE A 197 0.04 8.34 -5.67
C ILE A 197 0.27 7.39 -4.49
N LEU A 198 0.98 7.85 -3.47
CA LEU A 198 1.13 7.16 -2.20
C LEU A 198 0.44 7.99 -1.11
N ASP A 199 -0.67 7.46 -0.59
CA ASP A 199 -1.52 8.17 0.36
C ASP A 199 -2.21 7.13 1.27
N ASP A 200 -2.44 7.47 2.52
CA ASP A 200 -3.09 6.61 3.50
C ASP A 200 -4.64 6.68 3.43
N THR A 201 -5.18 7.64 2.69
CA THR A 201 -6.59 8.04 2.68
C THR A 201 -7.13 8.16 1.25
N ARG A 202 -7.77 7.10 0.75
CA ARG A 202 -8.40 7.10 -0.59
C ARG A 202 -9.45 8.18 -0.77
N GLU A 203 -10.25 8.43 0.26
CA GLU A 203 -11.37 9.37 0.20
C GLU A 203 -10.90 10.82 0.07
N ALA A 204 -9.62 11.10 0.36
CA ALA A 204 -8.99 12.38 0.14
C ALA A 204 -8.85 12.72 -1.35
N TRP A 205 -8.88 11.73 -2.24
CA TRP A 205 -8.70 11.90 -3.69
C TRP A 205 -10.02 11.85 -4.47
N THR A 206 -10.07 12.58 -5.59
CA THR A 206 -11.16 12.49 -6.57
C THR A 206 -11.32 11.06 -7.09
N LYS A 207 -12.55 10.68 -7.48
CA LYS A 207 -12.82 9.31 -7.98
C LYS A 207 -11.96 8.96 -9.21
N GLU A 208 -11.65 9.95 -10.05
CA GLU A 208 -10.88 9.80 -11.27
C GLU A 208 -9.41 9.43 -11.00
N ASN A 209 -8.80 9.98 -9.95
CA ASN A 209 -7.40 9.70 -9.63
C ASN A 209 -7.20 8.51 -8.67
N GLN A 210 -8.27 7.89 -8.17
CA GLN A 210 -8.15 6.72 -7.27
C GLN A 210 -7.52 5.49 -7.93
N ASP A 211 -7.54 5.39 -9.26
CA ASP A 211 -6.84 4.31 -9.98
C ASP A 211 -5.31 4.46 -9.96
N ASN A 212 -4.79 5.66 -9.64
CA ASN A 212 -3.37 5.95 -9.49
C ASN A 212 -2.85 5.68 -8.06
N LEU A 213 -3.77 5.49 -7.09
CA LEU A 213 -3.42 5.32 -5.69
C LEU A 213 -2.86 3.93 -5.38
N ILE A 214 -1.70 3.92 -4.72
CA ILE A 214 -1.23 2.86 -3.86
C ILE A 214 -1.55 3.31 -2.44
N VAL A 215 -2.59 2.73 -1.83
CA VAL A 215 -2.88 3.07 -0.45
C VAL A 215 -2.03 2.28 0.50
N ILE A 216 -1.47 3.01 1.45
CA ILE A 216 -0.61 2.47 2.49
C ILE A 216 -1.27 2.50 3.85
N ARG A 217 -0.76 1.68 4.75
CA ARG A 217 -1.17 1.64 6.14
C ARG A 217 -0.79 2.96 6.82
N ARG A 218 -1.78 3.54 7.49
CA ARG A 218 -1.63 4.72 8.37
C ARG A 218 -0.53 4.48 9.39
N TYR A 219 0.39 5.43 9.47
CA TYR A 219 1.44 5.46 10.49
C TYR A 219 0.93 6.18 11.74
N TYR A 220 0.87 5.44 12.85
CA TYR A 220 0.44 5.94 14.15
C TYR A 220 1.55 5.74 15.18
N PHE A 221 2.37 6.75 15.36
CA PHE A 221 3.42 6.75 16.36
C PHE A 221 2.93 7.24 17.72
N PHE A 222 2.29 8.40 17.74
CA PHE A 222 1.74 9.03 18.94
C PHE A 222 0.34 8.52 19.31
N LYS A 223 0.03 8.54 20.59
CA LYS A 223 -1.24 8.06 21.14
C LYS A 223 -2.43 8.91 20.68
N TYR A 224 -2.38 10.23 20.84
CA TYR A 224 -3.58 11.09 20.70
C TYR A 224 -4.25 10.95 19.34
N SER A 225 -3.49 11.03 18.24
CA SER A 225 -4.04 10.88 16.89
C SER A 225 -4.57 9.46 16.60
N SER A 226 -4.22 8.46 17.43
CA SER A 226 -4.78 7.11 17.33
C SER A 226 -6.11 6.93 18.09
N GLN A 227 -6.43 7.83 19.02
CA GLN A 227 -7.64 7.74 19.86
C GLN A 227 -8.93 8.10 19.11
N THR A 228 -8.84 8.92 18.06
CA THR A 228 -9.98 9.21 17.16
C THR A 228 -10.46 7.97 16.40
N MET A 229 -9.68 6.88 16.41
CA MET A 229 -9.94 5.63 15.69
C MET A 229 -10.02 4.44 16.67
N CYS A 230 -11.06 4.36 17.51
CA CYS A 230 -11.49 3.14 18.22
C CYS A 230 -10.47 2.33 19.07
N PHE A 231 -9.26 2.82 19.36
CA PHE A 231 -8.20 2.09 20.08
C PHE A 231 -7.92 2.61 21.49
N ASN A 232 -8.95 3.08 22.21
CA ASN A 232 -8.78 3.75 23.52
C ASN A 232 -7.90 2.97 24.51
N ASN A 233 -7.90 1.63 24.46
CA ASN A 233 -7.16 0.78 25.40
C ASN A 233 -5.79 0.26 24.91
N ARG A 234 -5.32 0.57 23.69
CA ARG A 234 -4.00 0.08 23.20
C ARG A 234 -2.91 1.13 23.34
N LYS A 235 -1.72 0.72 23.79
CA LYS A 235 -0.56 1.62 23.85
C LYS A 235 -0.10 2.03 22.45
N SER A 236 0.37 3.27 22.30
CA SER A 236 0.99 3.78 21.06
C SER A 236 2.39 3.19 20.85
N LEU A 237 2.97 3.36 19.65
CA LEU A 237 4.37 2.96 19.39
C LEU A 237 5.33 3.73 20.30
N ALA A 238 5.08 5.03 20.48
CA ALA A 238 5.85 5.88 21.38
C ALA A 238 5.80 5.40 22.85
N GLU A 239 4.62 5.03 23.37
CA GLU A 239 4.46 4.48 24.72
C GLU A 239 5.12 3.10 24.89
N LEU A 240 5.18 2.33 23.82
CA LEU A 240 5.86 1.03 23.76
C LEU A 240 7.37 1.15 23.54
N LYS A 241 7.87 2.36 23.24
CA LYS A 241 9.29 2.63 22.90
C LYS A 241 9.78 1.75 21.75
N THR A 242 8.92 1.55 20.76
CA THR A 242 9.18 0.76 19.55
C THR A 242 8.71 1.55 18.33
N ASP A 243 8.97 1.02 17.12
CA ASP A 243 8.48 1.62 15.89
C ASP A 243 8.08 0.55 14.86
N GLU A 244 7.57 0.98 13.71
CA GLU A 244 7.41 0.10 12.55
C GLU A 244 8.78 -0.39 12.04
N ASN A 245 8.81 -1.61 11.49
CA ASN A 245 9.97 -2.12 10.78
C ASN A 245 9.59 -2.50 9.35
N ASP A 246 10.52 -2.30 8.42
CA ASP A 246 10.49 -2.75 7.02
C ASP A 246 9.32 -2.22 6.15
N TYR A 247 8.33 -1.50 6.68
CA TYR A 247 7.10 -1.20 5.93
C TYR A 247 7.34 -0.34 4.68
N LEU A 248 8.00 0.82 4.81
CA LEU A 248 8.34 1.65 3.64
C LEU A 248 9.35 0.96 2.71
N GLU A 249 10.17 0.03 3.21
CA GLU A 249 11.03 -0.78 2.36
C GLU A 249 10.21 -1.70 1.44
N HIS A 250 9.19 -2.38 1.97
CA HIS A 250 8.26 -3.17 1.16
C HIS A 250 7.54 -2.32 0.10
N ILE A 251 7.12 -1.10 0.46
CA ILE A 251 6.50 -0.16 -0.50
C ILE A 251 7.51 0.26 -1.58
N LEU A 252 8.77 0.52 -1.23
CA LEU A 252 9.81 0.81 -2.21
C LEU A 252 10.00 -0.35 -3.20
N GLN A 253 9.97 -1.60 -2.73
CA GLN A 253 10.06 -2.77 -3.61
C GLN A 253 8.86 -2.86 -4.56
N LEU A 254 7.65 -2.55 -4.09
CA LEU A 254 6.46 -2.47 -4.94
C LEU A 254 6.64 -1.38 -6.02
N LEU A 255 7.10 -0.18 -5.64
CA LEU A 255 7.36 0.90 -6.60
C LEU A 255 8.43 0.52 -7.63
N LYS A 256 9.51 -0.16 -7.22
CA LYS A 256 10.53 -0.73 -8.12
C LYS A 256 9.92 -1.70 -9.13
N GLN A 257 8.97 -2.54 -8.69
CA GLN A 257 8.26 -3.47 -9.57
C GLN A 257 7.34 -2.74 -10.57
N VAL A 258 6.58 -1.74 -10.11
CA VAL A 258 5.71 -0.93 -10.97
C VAL A 258 6.53 -0.22 -12.04
N HIS A 259 7.60 0.46 -11.65
CA HIS A 259 8.50 1.17 -12.56
C HIS A 259 9.10 0.24 -13.61
N SER A 260 9.65 -0.90 -13.18
CA SER A 260 10.20 -1.92 -14.07
C SER A 260 9.15 -2.44 -15.06
N MET A 261 7.96 -2.80 -14.59
CA MET A 261 6.88 -3.27 -15.46
C MET A 261 6.44 -2.18 -16.46
N PHE A 262 6.26 -0.94 -16.02
CA PHE A 262 5.89 0.16 -16.90
C PHE A 262 6.88 0.31 -18.07
N PHE A 263 8.18 0.33 -17.77
CA PHE A 263 9.21 0.56 -18.76
C PHE A 263 9.60 -0.67 -19.60
N VAL A 264 9.37 -1.90 -19.11
CA VAL A 264 9.59 -3.13 -19.89
C VAL A 264 8.59 -3.27 -21.05
N HIS A 265 7.37 -2.75 -20.91
CA HIS A 265 6.33 -2.84 -21.93
C HIS A 265 6.44 -1.76 -23.02
N LYS A 266 7.33 -0.77 -22.86
CA LYS A 266 7.66 0.22 -23.89
C LYS A 266 8.66 -0.29 -24.95
N LEU A 267 9.02 -1.57 -24.92
CA LEU A 267 9.92 -2.16 -25.91
C LEU A 267 9.18 -2.43 -27.25
N PRO A 268 9.82 -2.22 -28.42
CA PRO A 268 9.17 -2.14 -29.74
C PRO A 268 8.30 -3.34 -30.18
N ASN A 269 8.39 -4.49 -29.51
CA ASN A 269 7.78 -5.76 -29.93
C ASN A 269 6.86 -6.40 -28.87
N LYS A 270 6.36 -5.63 -27.89
CA LYS A 270 5.39 -6.13 -26.89
C LYS A 270 4.11 -5.30 -26.90
N ASN A 271 2.97 -5.97 -26.67
CA ASN A 271 1.66 -5.32 -26.60
C ASN A 271 1.69 -4.08 -25.67
N HIS A 272 1.06 -2.98 -26.09
CA HIS A 272 1.10 -1.63 -25.50
C HIS A 272 0.45 -1.50 -24.09
N PHE A 273 0.27 -2.60 -23.36
CA PHE A 273 -0.39 -2.64 -22.05
C PHE A 273 0.34 -1.86 -20.94
N GLY A 274 1.58 -1.40 -21.13
CA GLY A 274 2.36 -0.72 -20.08
C GLY A 274 2.70 0.75 -20.36
N ASN A 275 1.84 1.46 -21.10
CA ASN A 275 1.93 2.91 -21.21
C ASN A 275 1.15 3.66 -20.12
N ASP A 276 0.54 2.94 -19.18
CA ASP A 276 -0.30 3.51 -18.12
C ASP A 276 -0.06 2.79 -16.79
N VAL A 277 0.44 3.51 -15.80
CA VAL A 277 0.73 2.99 -14.45
C VAL A 277 -0.51 2.38 -13.80
N ARG A 278 -1.73 2.86 -14.11
CA ARG A 278 -2.99 2.31 -13.59
C ARG A 278 -3.21 0.89 -14.08
N GLN A 279 -2.84 0.58 -15.32
CA GLN A 279 -2.91 -0.78 -15.86
C GLN A 279 -1.86 -1.70 -15.23
N VAL A 280 -0.66 -1.16 -14.97
CA VAL A 280 0.42 -1.88 -14.27
C VAL A 280 -0.01 -2.22 -12.84
N LEU A 281 -0.57 -1.27 -12.09
CA LEU A 281 -1.11 -1.49 -10.74
C LEU A 281 -2.22 -2.54 -10.75
N LYS A 282 -3.18 -2.44 -11.69
CA LYS A 282 -4.25 -3.44 -11.86
C LYS A 282 -3.69 -4.84 -12.10
N THR A 283 -2.60 -4.95 -12.88
CA THR A 283 -1.95 -6.23 -13.16
C THR A 283 -1.21 -6.78 -11.94
N LEU A 284 -0.46 -5.94 -11.22
CA LEU A 284 0.27 -6.35 -10.01
C LEU A 284 -0.68 -6.77 -8.89
N ARG A 285 -1.78 -6.02 -8.66
CA ARG A 285 -2.80 -6.40 -7.67
C ARG A 285 -3.35 -7.79 -7.92
N LYS A 286 -3.67 -8.12 -9.19
CA LYS A 286 -4.13 -9.47 -9.57
C LYS A 286 -3.08 -10.54 -9.27
N ARG A 287 -1.80 -10.25 -9.53
CA ARG A 287 -0.70 -11.20 -9.33
C ARG A 287 -0.42 -11.46 -7.85
N GLU A 288 -0.26 -10.40 -7.05
CA GLU A 288 0.14 -10.49 -5.65
C GLU A 288 -0.96 -11.10 -4.76
N LEU A 289 -2.23 -10.87 -5.10
CA LEU A 289 -3.36 -11.49 -4.39
C LEU A 289 -3.63 -12.92 -4.83
N GLY A 290 -2.91 -13.42 -5.85
CA GLY A 290 -3.00 -14.79 -6.33
C GLY A 290 -4.40 -15.21 -6.78
N ALA A 291 -5.27 -14.23 -7.06
CA ALA A 291 -6.70 -14.42 -7.25
C ALA A 291 -7.02 -14.83 -8.68
N ILE A 292 -7.48 -16.06 -8.90
CA ILE A 292 -7.96 -16.52 -10.22
C ILE A 292 -9.48 -16.34 -10.30
N CYS A 293 -10.04 -15.93 -11.42
CA CYS A 293 -11.49 -15.80 -11.57
C CYS A 293 -12.05 -17.01 -12.32
N SER A 294 -13.11 -17.63 -11.81
CA SER A 294 -13.88 -18.67 -12.48
C SER A 294 -15.25 -18.12 -12.92
N THR A 295 -16.01 -18.90 -13.68
CA THR A 295 -17.40 -18.60 -14.08
C THR A 295 -18.44 -19.58 -13.50
N ARG A 296 -18.01 -20.63 -12.76
CA ARG A 296 -18.86 -21.76 -12.27
C ARG A 296 -18.88 -21.93 -10.74
N VAL A 297 -19.94 -21.46 -10.07
CA VAL A 297 -19.96 -21.22 -8.60
C VAL A 297 -19.76 -22.48 -7.77
N ASP A 298 -20.16 -23.60 -8.34
CA ASP A 298 -20.03 -24.96 -7.83
C ASP A 298 -18.63 -25.56 -8.01
N ALA A 299 -17.72 -24.91 -8.75
CA ALA A 299 -16.39 -25.45 -8.98
C ALA A 299 -15.66 -25.69 -7.63
N PRO A 300 -15.03 -26.86 -7.43
CA PRO A 300 -14.39 -27.20 -6.16
C PRO A 300 -13.30 -26.20 -5.76
N SER A 301 -12.61 -25.66 -6.76
CA SER A 301 -11.54 -24.67 -6.62
C SER A 301 -12.01 -23.31 -6.11
N VAL A 302 -13.31 -23.02 -6.15
CA VAL A 302 -13.85 -21.72 -5.74
C VAL A 302 -13.96 -21.67 -4.23
N THR A 303 -13.36 -20.65 -3.62
CA THR A 303 -13.34 -20.47 -2.16
C THR A 303 -14.33 -19.41 -1.68
N HIS A 304 -14.48 -18.31 -2.45
CA HIS A 304 -15.34 -17.19 -2.13
C HIS A 304 -16.25 -16.84 -3.29
N VAL A 305 -17.46 -16.37 -2.96
CA VAL A 305 -18.42 -15.79 -3.88
C VAL A 305 -18.66 -14.35 -3.45
N VAL A 306 -18.33 -13.41 -4.34
CA VAL A 306 -18.54 -11.98 -4.12
C VAL A 306 -19.91 -11.61 -4.65
N ALA A 307 -20.80 -11.10 -3.80
CA ALA A 307 -22.16 -10.75 -4.19
C ALA A 307 -22.67 -9.50 -3.46
N THR A 308 -23.43 -8.68 -4.17
CA THR A 308 -24.16 -7.53 -3.61
C THR A 308 -25.56 -7.90 -3.11
N ASN A 309 -26.12 -9.01 -3.59
CA ASN A 309 -27.47 -9.46 -3.24
C ASN A 309 -27.47 -10.95 -2.82
N THR A 310 -28.08 -11.26 -1.68
CA THR A 310 -28.15 -12.61 -1.09
C THR A 310 -29.13 -13.54 -1.79
N ARG A 311 -30.08 -13.02 -2.57
CA ARG A 311 -31.15 -13.79 -3.21
C ARG A 311 -30.82 -14.24 -4.63
N THR A 312 -29.61 -13.98 -5.11
CA THR A 312 -29.21 -14.45 -6.45
C THR A 312 -28.99 -15.97 -6.45
N LYS A 313 -29.19 -16.62 -7.60
CA LYS A 313 -28.92 -18.06 -7.76
C LYS A 313 -27.49 -18.43 -7.33
N ASN A 314 -26.52 -17.55 -7.60
CA ASN A 314 -25.13 -17.75 -7.21
C ASN A 314 -24.92 -17.66 -5.69
N SER A 315 -25.57 -16.71 -5.03
CA SER A 315 -25.50 -16.55 -3.57
C SER A 315 -26.10 -17.76 -2.85
N LEU A 316 -27.25 -18.25 -3.33
CA LEU A 316 -27.89 -19.46 -2.82
C LEU A 316 -27.00 -20.70 -3.04
N LEU A 317 -26.39 -20.81 -4.22
CA LEU A 317 -25.48 -21.91 -4.55
C LEU A 317 -24.18 -21.85 -3.72
N ALA A 318 -23.71 -20.64 -3.39
CA ALA A 318 -22.56 -20.45 -2.51
C ALA A 318 -22.82 -21.01 -1.11
N VAL A 319 -23.97 -20.64 -0.52
CA VAL A 319 -24.40 -21.13 0.80
C VAL A 319 -24.55 -22.66 0.78
N LYS A 320 -25.25 -23.20 -0.22
CA LYS A 320 -25.45 -24.65 -0.38
C LYS A 320 -24.12 -25.41 -0.45
N ASN A 321 -23.12 -24.86 -1.14
CA ASN A 321 -21.80 -25.47 -1.30
C ASN A 321 -20.79 -25.05 -0.21
N LYS A 322 -21.25 -24.42 0.89
CA LYS A 322 -20.42 -23.95 2.00
C LYS A 322 -19.25 -23.06 1.57
N LYS A 323 -19.47 -22.23 0.54
CA LYS A 323 -18.51 -21.22 0.07
C LYS A 323 -18.70 -19.93 0.86
N LEU A 324 -17.62 -19.16 1.02
CA LEU A 324 -17.68 -17.88 1.74
C LEU A 324 -18.41 -16.83 0.88
N LEU A 325 -19.58 -16.40 1.34
CA LEU A 325 -20.36 -15.35 0.69
C LEU A 325 -19.98 -13.99 1.30
N VAL A 326 -19.25 -13.19 0.53
CA VAL A 326 -18.73 -11.89 0.97
C VAL A 326 -19.28 -10.76 0.11
N ARG A 327 -19.42 -9.58 0.70
CA ARG A 327 -19.78 -8.36 -0.02
C ARG A 327 -18.62 -7.89 -0.90
N GLN A 328 -18.94 -7.06 -1.89
CA GLN A 328 -17.97 -6.51 -2.83
C GLN A 328 -16.84 -5.74 -2.14
N GLU A 329 -17.11 -5.10 -1.00
CA GLU A 329 -16.10 -4.31 -0.29
C GLU A 329 -14.96 -5.20 0.24
N TRP A 330 -15.14 -6.51 0.37
CA TRP A 330 -14.07 -7.43 0.79
C TRP A 330 -12.94 -7.50 -0.23
N ILE A 331 -13.29 -7.73 -1.51
CA ILE A 331 -12.29 -7.86 -2.57
C ILE A 331 -11.70 -6.50 -2.92
N GLU A 332 -12.50 -5.44 -2.81
CA GLU A 332 -12.01 -4.07 -2.95
C GLU A 332 -11.00 -3.73 -1.85
N SER A 333 -11.33 -4.03 -0.59
CA SER A 333 -10.43 -3.80 0.54
C SER A 333 -9.17 -4.66 0.46
N ALA A 334 -9.26 -5.91 -0.01
CA ALA A 334 -8.08 -6.77 -0.18
C ALA A 334 -7.19 -6.32 -1.35
N SER A 335 -7.80 -5.97 -2.48
CA SER A 335 -7.15 -5.35 -3.64
C SER A 335 -6.42 -4.05 -3.28
N TYR A 336 -7.00 -3.33 -2.34
CA TYR A 336 -6.54 -2.04 -1.89
C TYR A 336 -5.40 -2.12 -0.89
N MET A 337 -5.54 -2.94 0.16
CA MET A 337 -4.54 -3.09 1.22
C MET A 337 -3.37 -4.01 0.84
N TRP A 338 -3.41 -4.62 -0.36
CA TRP A 338 -2.45 -5.65 -0.79
C TRP A 338 -2.37 -6.85 0.18
N GLU A 339 -3.46 -7.08 0.92
CA GLU A 339 -3.53 -8.10 1.96
C GLU A 339 -4.94 -8.69 2.01
N LYS A 340 -5.03 -9.99 2.26
CA LYS A 340 -6.30 -10.66 2.53
C LYS A 340 -7.00 -10.04 3.74
N GLN A 341 -8.19 -9.52 3.52
CA GLN A 341 -8.98 -8.92 4.58
C GLN A 341 -9.75 -9.99 5.36
N PRO A 342 -10.01 -9.77 6.67
CA PRO A 342 -10.78 -10.70 7.47
C PRO A 342 -12.23 -10.79 6.95
N GLU A 343 -12.61 -11.96 6.43
CA GLU A 343 -13.88 -12.19 5.72
C GLU A 343 -15.10 -11.87 6.59
N HIS A 344 -15.01 -12.14 7.89
CA HIS A 344 -16.11 -11.93 8.85
C HIS A 344 -16.63 -10.48 8.87
N LYS A 345 -15.79 -9.48 8.57
CA LYS A 345 -16.20 -8.07 8.51
C LYS A 345 -17.07 -7.75 7.29
N PHE A 346 -17.07 -8.64 6.30
CA PHE A 346 -17.66 -8.42 4.99
C PHE A 346 -18.65 -9.52 4.60
N LEU A 347 -19.03 -10.40 5.53
CA LEU A 347 -20.04 -11.41 5.25
C LEU A 347 -21.36 -10.75 4.86
N VAL A 348 -22.03 -11.36 3.89
CA VAL A 348 -23.40 -10.96 3.56
C VAL A 348 -24.35 -11.68 4.55
N PRO A 349 -25.20 -10.98 5.31
CA PRO A 349 -26.12 -11.62 6.24
C PRO A 349 -27.06 -12.59 5.50
N THR A 350 -27.02 -13.86 5.84
CA THR A 350 -27.92 -14.88 5.26
C THR A 350 -29.18 -15.01 6.11
N THR A 351 -30.29 -15.46 5.53
CA THR A 351 -31.57 -15.61 6.25
C THR A 351 -31.52 -16.56 7.45
N GLU A 352 -30.47 -17.38 7.60
CA GLU A 352 -30.24 -18.21 8.78
C GLU A 352 -29.76 -17.42 10.01
N THR A 353 -29.16 -16.23 9.84
CA THR A 353 -28.72 -15.41 10.99
C THR A 353 -29.86 -14.68 11.69
N TYR A 354 -31.07 -14.64 11.10
CA TYR A 354 -32.26 -14.07 11.73
C TYR A 354 -33.05 -15.07 12.59
N ILE A 355 -32.66 -16.34 12.64
CA ILE A 355 -33.40 -17.39 13.37
C ILE A 355 -32.87 -17.59 14.80
N ASN A 356 -31.73 -16.99 15.16
CA ASN A 356 -31.12 -17.11 16.50
C ASN A 356 -31.17 -15.80 17.30
N CYS A 357 -32.07 -14.89 16.97
CA CYS A 357 -32.37 -13.69 17.76
C CYS A 357 -33.88 -13.56 17.92
N ASP A 358 -34.48 -14.50 18.65
CA ASP A 358 -35.78 -14.35 19.31
C ASP A 358 -35.66 -14.92 20.73
#